data_AF-A0A940D0B6-F1
#
_entry.id   AF-A0A940D0B6-F1
#
_cell.length_a   1.000
_cell.length_b   1.000
_cell.length_c   1.000
_cell.angle_alpha   90.00
_cell.angle_beta   90.00
_cell.angle_gamma   90.00
#
_symmetry.space_group_name_H-M   'P 1'
#
loop_
_entity.id
_entity.type
_entity.pdbx_description
1 polymer ?
#
loop_
_entity_poly.entity_id
_entity_poly.type
_entity_poly.pdbx_seq_one_letter_code
_entity_poly.pdbx_strand_id
1 'polypeptide(L)'
;MIGMDFASFLILLIISVIITAIIHFGLKYYIIPGWGSFLSKVIVGWIGAWLGSPVFGYWFKGLAYQNIYIIPAILGAIAANILVVDICKTLKG
;
A
#
# COMPACT_ATOMS: atom_id res chain seq x y z
N MET A 1 12.77 -6.10 -3.27
CA MET A 1 13.08 -6.50 -4.66
C MET A 1 13.74 -5.32 -5.36
N ILE A 2 15.07 -5.32 -5.47
CA ILE A 2 15.80 -4.36 -6.32
C ILE A 2 15.86 -4.97 -7.73
N GLY A 3 15.49 -4.19 -8.75
CA GLY A 3 15.36 -4.68 -10.13
C GLY A 3 14.03 -5.38 -10.43
N MET A 4 12.90 -4.86 -9.94
CA MET A 4 11.58 -5.42 -10.29
C MET A 4 11.25 -5.17 -11.76
N ASP A 5 10.58 -6.14 -12.40
CA ASP A 5 10.04 -5.98 -13.73
C ASP A 5 8.77 -5.10 -13.73
N PHE A 6 8.36 -4.66 -14.92
CA PHE A 6 7.21 -3.76 -15.06
C PHE A 6 5.88 -4.38 -14.62
N ALA A 7 5.67 -5.69 -14.80
CA ALA A 7 4.44 -6.35 -14.38
C ALA A 7 4.36 -6.40 -12.85
N SER A 8 5.48 -6.72 -12.19
CA SER A 8 5.63 -6.63 -10.74
C SER A 8 5.29 -5.24 -10.20
N PHE A 9 5.82 -4.18 -10.85
CA PHE A 9 5.48 -2.79 -10.52
C PHE A 9 3.98 -2.51 -10.64
N LEU A 10 3.39 -2.91 -11.77
CA LEU A 10 1.98 -2.66 -12.07
C LEU A 10 1.03 -3.40 -11.11
N ILE A 11 1.34 -4.64 -10.72
CA ILE A 11 0.57 -5.41 -9.74
C ILE A 11 0.53 -4.67 -8.40
N LEU A 12 1.70 -4.24 -7.89
CA LEU A 12 1.79 -3.48 -6.65
C LEU A 12 1.05 -2.14 -6.74
N LEU A 13 1.13 -1.48 -7.91
CA LEU A 13 0.44 -0.21 -8.14
C LEU A 13 -1.08 -0.39 -8.11
N ILE A 14 -1.61 -1.42 -8.77
CA ILE A 14 -3.05 -1.74 -8.75
C ILE A 14 -3.51 -2.03 -7.32
N ILE A 15 -2.76 -2.87 -6.58
CA ILE A 15 -3.07 -3.16 -5.17
C ILE A 15 -3.11 -1.86 -4.37
N SER A 16 -2.08 -1.01 -4.52
CA SER A 16 -2.02 0.27 -3.81
C SER A 16 -3.19 1.18 -4.14
N VAL A 17 -3.55 1.33 -5.42
CA VAL A 17 -4.68 2.17 -5.86
C VAL A 17 -5.98 1.68 -5.23
N ILE A 18 -6.26 0.38 -5.28
CA ILE A 18 -7.48 -0.21 -4.73
C ILE A 18 -7.54 0.01 -3.22
N ILE A 19 -6.48 -0.37 -2.50
CA ILE A 19 -6.44 -0.26 -1.03
C ILE A 19 -6.53 1.20 -0.58
N THR A 20 -5.79 2.09 -1.26
CA THR A 20 -5.84 3.52 -0.95
C THR A 20 -7.21 4.09 -1.24
N ALA A 21 -7.91 3.63 -2.28
CA ALA A 21 -9.26 4.11 -2.62
C ALA A 21 -10.27 3.67 -1.55
N ILE A 22 -10.18 2.42 -1.09
CA ILE A 22 -11.00 1.90 0.01
C ILE A 22 -10.75 2.73 1.28
N ILE A 23 -9.50 2.98 1.65
CA ILE A 23 -9.16 3.73 2.87
C ILE A 23 -9.57 5.21 2.75
N HIS A 24 -9.26 5.86 1.62
CA HIS A 24 -9.47 7.29 1.43
C HIS A 24 -10.93 7.63 1.17
N PHE A 25 -11.61 6.92 0.27
CA PHE A 25 -12.98 7.24 -0.13
C PHE A 25 -14.01 6.38 0.61
N GLY A 26 -13.76 5.08 0.77
CA GLY A 26 -14.66 4.16 1.47
C GLY A 26 -14.72 4.42 2.98
N LEU A 27 -13.56 4.35 3.65
CA LEU A 27 -13.45 4.53 5.10
C LEU A 27 -13.31 6.00 5.52
N LYS A 28 -13.12 6.92 4.56
CA LYS A 28 -12.86 8.35 4.82
C LYS A 28 -11.70 8.58 5.79
N TYR A 29 -10.72 7.67 5.80
CA TYR A 29 -9.57 7.75 6.70
C TYR A 29 -8.44 8.56 6.05
N TYR A 30 -8.49 9.88 6.23
CA TYR A 30 -7.52 10.81 5.68
C TYR A 30 -7.21 12.00 6.58
N ILE A 31 -6.12 12.72 6.24
CA ILE A 31 -5.73 13.99 6.86
C ILE A 31 -6.32 15.16 6.07
N ILE A 32 -6.19 15.11 4.74
CA ILE A 32 -6.66 16.15 3.82
C ILE A 32 -7.61 15.47 2.81
N PRO A 33 -8.82 15.99 2.59
CA PRO A 33 -9.72 15.46 1.58
C PRO A 33 -9.22 15.78 0.16
N GLY A 34 -9.57 14.92 -0.80
CA GLY A 34 -9.44 15.21 -2.23
C GLY A 34 -8.37 14.41 -2.98
N TRP A 35 -8.38 14.55 -4.30
CA TRP A 35 -7.60 13.73 -5.23
C TRP A 35 -6.08 13.87 -5.08
N GLY A 36 -5.57 15.06 -4.72
CA GLY A 36 -4.15 15.26 -4.47
C GLY A 36 -3.64 14.44 -3.27
N SER A 37 -4.42 14.41 -2.17
CA SER A 37 -4.08 13.57 -1.02
C SER A 37 -4.27 12.08 -1.29
N PHE A 38 -5.17 11.72 -2.19
CA PHE A 38 -5.30 10.35 -2.65
C PHE A 38 -4.04 9.88 -3.39
N LEU A 39 -3.56 10.65 -4.38
CA LEU A 39 -2.38 10.30 -5.17
C LEU A 39 -1.11 10.15 -4.31
N SER A 40 -0.89 11.06 -3.36
CA SER A 40 0.28 10.94 -2.46
C SER A 40 0.23 9.68 -1.61
N LYS A 41 -0.97 9.27 -1.18
CA LYS A 41 -1.18 8.02 -0.45
C LYS A 41 -1.05 6.77 -1.30
N VAL A 42 -1.39 6.84 -2.59
CA VAL A 42 -1.12 5.72 -3.51
C VAL A 42 0.37 5.44 -3.60
N ILE A 43 1.21 6.48 -3.60
CA ILE A 43 2.67 6.32 -3.57
C ILE A 43 3.10 5.64 -2.24
N VAL A 44 2.59 6.12 -1.10
CA VAL A 44 2.90 5.52 0.21
C VAL A 44 2.42 4.08 0.30
N GLY A 45 1.20 3.79 -0.14
CA GLY A 45 0.62 2.46 -0.19
C GLY A 45 1.39 1.51 -1.11
N TRP A 46 1.97 2.04 -2.19
CA TRP A 46 2.78 1.24 -3.11
C TRP A 46 4.11 0.84 -2.47
N ILE A 47 4.75 1.76 -1.74
CA ILE A 47 5.95 1.46 -0.93
C ILE A 47 5.59 0.42 0.14
N GLY A 48 4.46 0.58 0.82
CA GLY A 48 3.96 -0.40 1.78
C GLY A 48 3.73 -1.77 1.17
N ALA A 49 3.10 -1.83 -0.01
CA ALA A 49 2.84 -3.08 -0.73
C ALA A 49 4.13 -3.80 -1.11
N TRP A 50 5.13 -3.05 -1.57
CA TRP A 50 6.46 -3.56 -1.88
C TRP A 50 7.18 -4.14 -0.66
N LEU A 51 7.05 -3.47 0.50
CA LEU A 51 7.59 -3.94 1.79
C LEU A 51 6.77 -5.08 2.39
N GLY A 52 5.55 -5.31 1.92
CA GLY A 52 4.63 -6.28 2.49
C GLY A 52 5.21 -7.69 2.55
N SER A 53 5.72 -8.20 1.42
CA SER A 53 6.32 -9.54 1.35
C SER A 53 7.56 -9.74 2.24
N PRO A 54 8.57 -8.84 2.24
CA PRO A 54 9.72 -9.01 3.14
C PRO A 54 9.39 -8.78 4.62
N VAL A 55 8.35 -8.02 4.97
CA VAL A 55 8.00 -7.72 6.38
C VAL A 55 7.02 -8.72 6.97
N PHE A 56 5.93 -9.04 6.26
CA PHE A 56 4.90 -9.96 6.75
C PHE A 56 5.15 -11.41 6.36
N GLY A 57 6.13 -11.65 5.49
CA GLY A 57 6.53 -12.99 5.05
C GLY A 57 5.94 -13.41 3.71
N TYR A 58 6.28 -14.63 3.31
CA TYR A 58 6.04 -15.15 1.96
C TYR A 58 4.93 -16.23 1.99
N TRP A 59 3.67 -15.79 2.14
CA TRP A 59 2.54 -16.68 2.41
C TRP A 59 1.83 -17.18 1.14
N PHE A 60 1.54 -18.48 1.07
CA PHE A 60 0.77 -19.09 -0.03
C PHE A 60 1.38 -18.85 -1.41
N LYS A 61 2.34 -19.70 -1.80
CA LYS A 61 3.04 -19.61 -3.10
C LYS A 61 2.11 -19.61 -4.33
N GLY A 62 0.89 -20.13 -4.22
CA GLY A 62 -0.11 -20.09 -5.30
C GLY A 62 -0.73 -18.71 -5.55
N LEU A 63 -0.59 -17.77 -4.61
CA LEU A 63 -1.04 -16.38 -4.70
C LEU A 63 0.17 -15.42 -4.74
N ALA A 64 1.23 -15.85 -5.41
CA ALA A 64 2.45 -15.08 -5.59
C ALA A 64 2.77 -14.90 -7.06
N TYR A 65 3.20 -13.69 -7.45
CA TYR A 65 3.83 -13.44 -8.73
C TYR A 65 5.31 -13.16 -8.49
N GLN A 66 6.18 -14.06 -8.92
CA GLN A 66 7.60 -14.05 -8.59
C GLN A 66 7.83 -13.93 -7.06
N ASN A 67 8.33 -12.77 -6.60
CA ASN A 67 8.57 -12.49 -5.18
C ASN A 67 7.53 -11.53 -4.57
N ILE A 68 6.43 -11.25 -5.27
CA ILE A 68 5.30 -10.47 -4.78
C ILE A 68 4.21 -11.42 -4.31
N TYR A 69 3.98 -11.42 -3.00
CA TYR A 69 2.92 -12.20 -2.38
C TYR A 69 1.74 -11.28 -2.13
N ILE A 70 0.59 -11.59 -2.75
CA ILE A 70 -0.54 -10.66 -2.84
C ILE A 70 -1.08 -10.31 -1.45
N ILE A 71 -1.23 -11.31 -0.57
CA ILE A 71 -1.75 -11.09 0.78
C ILE A 71 -0.81 -10.19 1.61
N PRO A 72 0.48 -10.52 1.75
CA PRO A 72 1.47 -9.61 2.36
C PRO A 72 1.49 -8.21 1.74
N ALA A 73 1.38 -8.09 0.41
CA ALA A 73 1.36 -6.80 -0.28
C ALA A 73 0.13 -5.95 0.09
N ILE A 74 -1.06 -6.57 0.17
CA ILE A 74 -2.27 -5.88 0.64
C ILE A 74 -2.08 -5.39 2.08
N LEU A 75 -1.58 -6.24 2.98
CA LEU A 75 -1.33 -5.87 4.37
C LEU A 75 -0.33 -4.72 4.49
N GLY A 76 0.74 -4.76 3.71
CA GLY A 76 1.72 -3.68 3.63
C GLY A 76 1.13 -2.36 3.13
N ALA A 77 0.29 -2.39 2.10
CA ALA A 77 -0.38 -1.20 1.59
C ALA A 77 -1.32 -0.57 2.63
N ILE A 78 -2.07 -1.42 3.36
CA ILE A 78 -2.95 -0.99 4.45
C ILE A 78 -2.14 -0.37 5.57
N ALA A 79 -1.11 -1.08 6.05
CA ALA A 79 -0.28 -0.64 7.16
C ALA A 79 0.39 0.71 6.87
N ALA A 80 0.99 0.88 5.69
CA ALA A 80 1.65 2.14 5.32
C ALA A 80 0.65 3.32 5.24
N ASN A 81 -0.53 3.10 4.66
CA ASN A 81 -1.57 4.13 4.58
C ASN A 81 -2.10 4.53 5.95
N ILE A 82 -2.31 3.56 6.86
CA ILE A 82 -2.78 3.84 8.21
C ILE A 82 -1.70 4.60 8.97
N LEU A 83 -0.48 4.09 8.97
CA LEU A 83 0.65 4.66 9.68
C LEU A 83 0.91 6.12 9.27
N VAL A 84 0.91 6.43 7.97
CA VAL A 84 1.16 7.81 7.52
C VAL A 84 0.06 8.77 7.98
N VAL A 85 -1.20 8.32 7.97
CA VAL A 85 -2.32 9.14 8.45
C VAL A 85 -2.21 9.34 9.96
N ASP A 86 -1.88 8.29 10.71
CA ASP A 86 -1.81 8.32 12.17
C ASP A 86 -0.64 9.16 12.69
N ILE A 87 0.54 9.03 12.09
CA ILE A 87 1.71 9.88 12.39
C ILE A 87 1.37 11.35 12.15
N CYS A 88 0.79 11.69 11.00
CA CYS A 88 0.45 13.07 10.70
C CYS A 88 -0.67 13.63 11.58
N LYS A 89 -1.59 12.80 12.07
CA LYS A 89 -2.62 13.23 13.04
C LYS A 89 -2.01 13.45 14.41
N THR A 90 -1.12 12.57 14.84
CA THR A 90 -0.39 12.68 16.12
C THR A 90 0.48 13.92 16.17
N LEU A 91 1.21 14.24 15.08
CA LEU A 91 2.08 15.43 15.03
C LEU A 91 1.35 16.76 14.91
N LYS A 92 0.04 16.75 14.61
CA LYS A 92 -0.80 17.95 14.55
C LYS A 92 -1.54 18.23 15.87
N GLY A 93 -1.54 17.28 16.80
CA GLY A 93 -2.07 17.45 18.16
C GLY A 93 -1.06 18.15 19.06
#